data_AF-A0A0D2IWM6-F1
#
_entry.id   AF-A0A0D2IWM6-F1
#
_cell.length_a   1.000
_cell.length_b   1.000
_cell.length_c   1.000
_cell.angle_alpha   90.00
_cell.angle_beta   90.00
_cell.angle_gamma   90.00
#
_symmetry.space_group_name_H-M   'P 1'
#
loop_
_entity.id
_entity.type
_entity.pdbx_description
1 polymer ?
#
loop_
_entity_poly.entity_id
_entity_poly.type
_entity_poly.pdbx_seq_one_letter_code
_entity_poly.pdbx_strand_id
1 'polypeptide(L)'
;MTAARSQREAAPPGLINGMLGGNFAAMEGLGDAVMRPFLQDVLQFGPLVKTMTGQMVRDPAIVPQLIAHIGLGPLIQWTGHVAALGVYSGLHAAAAPALAASVLPRLAPREAYRLRRRMEAWEFGSGGDYKM
;
A
#
# COMPACT_ATOMS: atom_id res chain seq x y z
N MET A 1 34.79 -24.92 -6.21
CA MET A 1 33.54 -25.47 -5.67
C MET A 1 32.76 -24.32 -5.06
N THR A 2 31.78 -23.76 -5.78
CA THR A 2 30.99 -22.61 -5.33
C THR A 2 29.57 -23.09 -5.12
N ALA A 3 29.30 -23.59 -3.92
CA ALA A 3 27.96 -24.02 -3.52
C ALA A 3 27.25 -22.85 -2.83
N ALA A 4 26.10 -22.46 -3.37
CA ALA A 4 24.84 -22.24 -2.63
C ALA A 4 23.95 -21.26 -3.41
N ARG A 5 23.29 -21.79 -4.45
CA ARG A 5 22.01 -21.24 -4.90
C ARG A 5 21.04 -21.52 -3.76
N SER A 6 20.74 -20.54 -2.90
CA SER A 6 19.84 -20.75 -1.77
C SER A 6 18.50 -21.25 -2.29
N GLN A 7 18.16 -22.49 -1.95
CA GLN A 7 16.85 -23.06 -2.24
C GLN A 7 15.82 -22.15 -1.58
N ARG A 8 14.93 -21.53 -2.38
CA ARG A 8 13.75 -20.86 -1.82
C ARG A 8 12.85 -21.98 -1.32
N GLU A 9 12.83 -22.18 -0.01
CA GLU A 9 11.95 -23.15 0.62
C GLU A 9 10.51 -22.83 0.21
N ALA A 10 9.81 -23.82 -0.35
CA ALA A 10 8.45 -23.63 -0.81
C ALA A 10 7.55 -23.28 0.39
N ALA A 11 6.67 -22.29 0.23
CA ALA A 11 5.71 -21.94 1.26
C ALA A 11 4.91 -23.18 1.69
N PRO A 12 4.54 -23.29 2.98
CA PRO A 12 3.66 -24.35 3.44
C PRO A 12 2.43 -24.48 2.53
N PRO A 13 2.01 -25.71 2.21
CA PRO A 13 0.87 -25.93 1.32
C PRO A 13 -0.34 -25.13 1.77
N GLY A 14 -0.87 -24.29 0.87
CA GLY A 14 -2.07 -23.49 1.14
C GLY A 14 -1.85 -22.16 1.88
N LEU A 15 -0.65 -21.84 2.41
CA LEU A 15 -0.40 -20.58 3.11
C LEU A 15 -0.70 -19.36 2.20
N ILE A 16 -0.09 -19.34 1.01
CA ILE A 16 -0.24 -18.24 0.07
C ILE A 16 -1.69 -18.13 -0.41
N ASN A 17 -2.30 -19.25 -0.80
CA ASN A 17 -3.68 -19.26 -1.30
C ASN A 17 -4.69 -18.89 -0.21
N GLY A 18 -4.46 -19.32 1.04
CA GLY A 18 -5.26 -18.95 2.20
C GLY A 18 -5.17 -17.46 2.50
N MET A 19 -3.96 -16.89 2.48
CA MET A 19 -3.73 -15.46 2.64
C MET A 19 -4.45 -14.64 1.55
N LEU A 20 -4.22 -14.97 0.27
CA LEU A 20 -4.84 -14.27 -0.85
C LEU A 20 -6.37 -14.41 -0.81
N GLY A 21 -6.88 -15.61 -0.57
CA GLY A 21 -8.32 -15.86 -0.44
C GLY A 21 -8.94 -15.08 0.72
N GLY A 22 -8.25 -14.98 1.85
CA GLY A 22 -8.66 -14.17 3.00
C GLY A 22 -8.72 -12.68 2.68
N ASN A 23 -7.71 -12.16 1.97
CA ASN A 23 -7.70 -10.77 1.50
C ASN A 23 -8.85 -10.50 0.52
N PHE A 24 -9.09 -11.36 -0.47
CA PHE A 24 -10.19 -11.20 -1.41
C PHE A 24 -11.56 -11.24 -0.72
N ALA A 25 -11.76 -12.16 0.23
CA ALA A 25 -12.99 -12.21 1.02
C ALA A 25 -13.19 -10.93 1.85
N ALA A 26 -12.12 -10.38 2.43
CA ALA A 26 -12.19 -9.10 3.15
C ALA A 26 -12.52 -7.94 2.21
N MET A 27 -11.89 -7.87 1.02
CA MET A 27 -12.18 -6.83 0.02
C MET A 27 -13.61 -6.92 -0.52
N GLU A 28 -14.13 -8.14 -0.74
CA GLU A 28 -15.50 -8.36 -1.18
C GLU A 28 -16.49 -7.81 -0.13
N GLY A 29 -16.25 -8.07 1.15
CA GLY A 29 -17.04 -7.50 2.24
C GLY A 29 -16.95 -5.98 2.39
N LEU A 30 -15.87 -5.36 1.90
CA LEU A 30 -15.69 -3.90 1.87
C LEU A 30 -16.29 -3.24 0.61
N GLY A 31 -16.68 -4.04 -0.39
CA GLY A 31 -17.37 -3.61 -1.59
C GLY A 31 -16.47 -3.04 -2.69
N ASP A 32 -17.13 -2.58 -3.76
CA ASP A 32 -16.49 -2.17 -5.02
C ASP A 32 -15.47 -1.04 -4.89
N ALA A 33 -15.65 -0.16 -3.88
CA ALA A 33 -14.71 0.92 -3.61
C ALA A 33 -13.33 0.45 -3.18
N VAL A 34 -13.23 -0.78 -2.67
CA VAL A 34 -11.98 -1.44 -2.31
C VAL A 34 -11.57 -2.43 -3.40
N MET A 35 -12.50 -3.25 -3.88
CA MET A 35 -12.20 -4.34 -4.81
C MET A 35 -11.75 -3.84 -6.19
N ARG A 36 -12.47 -2.89 -6.81
CA ARG A 36 -12.19 -2.46 -8.19
C ARG A 36 -10.82 -1.81 -8.40
N PRO A 37 -10.35 -0.87 -7.53
CA PRO A 37 -9.00 -0.33 -7.68
C PRO A 37 -7.93 -1.41 -7.47
N PHE A 38 -8.11 -2.30 -6.50
CA PHE A 38 -7.17 -3.41 -6.26
C PHE A 38 -7.03 -4.32 -7.49
N LEU A 39 -8.14 -4.67 -8.16
CA LEU A 39 -8.12 -5.48 -9.39
C LEU A 39 -7.42 -4.78 -10.58
N GLN A 40 -7.24 -3.47 -10.51
CA GLN A 40 -6.50 -2.68 -11.49
C GLN A 40 -5.06 -2.39 -11.04
N ASP A 41 -4.58 -3.09 -10.01
CA ASP A 41 -3.26 -2.88 -9.39
C ASP A 41 -3.08 -1.48 -8.77
N VAL A 42 -4.17 -0.86 -8.34
CA VAL A 42 -4.15 0.43 -7.62
C VAL A 42 -4.32 0.19 -6.13
N LEU A 43 -3.26 0.47 -5.37
CA LEU A 43 -3.24 0.38 -3.92
C LEU A 43 -3.47 1.75 -3.28
N GLN A 44 -4.49 1.83 -2.43
CA GLN A 44 -4.78 3.01 -1.62
C GLN A 44 -4.64 2.65 -0.14
N PHE A 45 -4.09 3.56 0.66
CA PHE A 45 -3.77 3.30 2.08
C PHE A 45 -4.98 2.82 2.89
N GLY A 46 -6.10 3.54 2.82
CA GLY A 46 -7.32 3.23 3.58
C GLY A 46 -7.89 1.85 3.24
N PRO A 47 -8.20 1.56 1.96
CA PRO A 47 -8.59 0.23 1.50
C PRO A 47 -7.61 -0.88 1.93
N LEU A 48 -6.30 -0.69 1.76
CA LEU A 48 -5.28 -1.67 2.14
C LEU A 48 -5.33 -2.00 3.64
N VAL A 49 -5.32 -0.99 4.51
CA VAL A 49 -5.35 -1.20 5.97
C VAL A 49 -6.63 -1.89 6.42
N LYS A 50 -7.79 -1.52 5.84
CA LYS A 50 -9.08 -2.17 6.12
C LYS A 50 -9.07 -3.65 5.72
N THR A 51 -8.60 -3.96 4.51
CA THR A 51 -8.48 -5.34 4.01
C THR A 51 -7.60 -6.18 4.92
N MET A 52 -6.43 -5.66 5.29
CA MET A 52 -5.49 -6.39 6.15
C MET A 52 -6.03 -6.60 7.56
N THR A 53 -6.69 -5.59 8.13
CA THR A 53 -7.34 -5.71 9.44
C THR A 53 -8.46 -6.76 9.37
N GLY A 54 -9.28 -6.74 8.32
CA GLY A 54 -10.32 -7.75 8.08
C GLY A 54 -9.74 -9.17 7.96
N GLN A 55 -8.63 -9.33 7.24
CA GLN A 55 -7.93 -10.61 7.13
C GLN A 55 -7.41 -11.07 8.50
N MET A 56 -6.77 -10.20 9.29
CA MET A 56 -6.23 -10.55 10.60
C MET A 56 -7.32 -10.91 11.63
N VAL A 57 -8.51 -10.29 11.52
CA VAL A 57 -9.67 -10.68 12.34
C VAL A 57 -10.19 -12.06 11.94
N ARG A 58 -10.18 -12.38 10.64
CA ARG A 58 -10.64 -13.66 10.12
C ARG A 58 -9.66 -14.81 10.40
N ASP A 59 -8.37 -14.55 10.26
CA ASP A 59 -7.30 -15.50 10.52
C ASP A 59 -6.19 -14.83 11.35
N PRO A 60 -6.31 -14.85 12.69
CA PRO A 60 -5.30 -14.27 13.57
C PRO A 60 -3.94 -14.96 13.50
N ALA A 61 -3.89 -16.20 13.00
CA ALA A 61 -2.66 -16.98 12.90
C ALA A 61 -1.82 -16.62 11.66
N ILE A 62 -2.37 -15.86 10.71
CA ILE A 62 -1.70 -15.56 9.45
C ILE A 62 -0.37 -14.81 9.65
N VAL A 63 -0.33 -13.86 10.58
CA VAL A 63 0.88 -13.05 10.83
C VAL A 63 2.00 -13.90 11.45
N PRO A 64 1.77 -14.68 12.52
CA PRO A 64 2.76 -15.64 13.02
C PRO A 64 3.25 -16.63 11.96
N GLN A 65 2.35 -17.17 11.13
CA GLN A 65 2.72 -18.11 10.05
C GLN A 65 3.59 -17.45 8.98
N LEU A 66 3.27 -16.21 8.59
CA LEU A 66 4.10 -15.42 7.68
C LEU A 66 5.48 -15.16 8.28
N ILE A 67 5.55 -14.73 9.55
CA ILE A 67 6.84 -14.49 10.24
C ILE A 67 7.68 -15.76 10.28
N ALA A 68 7.06 -16.93 10.54
CA ALA A 68 7.77 -18.21 10.53
C ALA A 68 8.32 -18.56 9.13
N HIS A 69 7.64 -18.15 8.06
CA HIS A 69 8.04 -18.48 6.69
C HIS A 69 9.04 -17.48 6.08
N ILE A 70 8.82 -16.17 6.23
CA ILE A 70 9.61 -15.11 5.58
C ILE A 70 10.55 -14.37 6.54
N GLY A 71 10.43 -14.61 7.85
CA GLY A 71 11.15 -13.88 8.89
C GLY A 71 10.62 -12.46 9.12
N LEU A 72 11.22 -11.75 10.09
CA LEU A 72 10.83 -10.38 10.43
C LEU A 72 11.33 -9.32 9.45
N GLY A 73 12.47 -9.56 8.79
CA GLY A 73 13.12 -8.58 7.91
C GLY A 73 12.21 -8.08 6.78
N PRO A 74 11.63 -8.97 5.95
CA PRO A 74 10.71 -8.57 4.89
C PRO A 74 9.46 -7.86 5.41
N LEU A 75 8.93 -8.26 6.58
CA LEU A 75 7.75 -7.63 7.17
C LEU A 75 8.03 -6.18 7.59
N ILE A 76 9.21 -5.91 8.18
CA ILE A 76 9.63 -4.55 8.56
C ILE A 76 9.77 -3.68 7.31
N GLN A 77 10.43 -4.19 6.27
CA GLN A 77 10.58 -3.47 5.01
C GLN A 77 9.21 -3.16 4.37
N TRP A 78 8.33 -4.14 4.30
CA TRP A 78 6.97 -3.99 3.78
C TRP A 78 6.16 -2.96 4.61
N THR A 79 6.30 -2.97 5.93
CA THR A 79 5.65 -1.98 6.82
C THR A 79 6.14 -0.57 6.52
N GLY A 80 7.43 -0.40 6.21
CA GLY A 80 7.99 0.87 5.74
C GLY A 80 7.32 1.38 4.45
N HIS A 81 7.04 0.48 3.50
CA HIS A 81 6.32 0.84 2.27
C HIS A 81 4.87 1.24 2.55
N VAL A 82 4.18 0.54 3.45
CA VAL A 82 2.81 0.91 3.85
C VAL A 82 2.77 2.25 4.58
N ALA A 83 3.75 2.52 5.43
CA ALA A 83 3.89 3.82 6.09
C ALA A 83 4.14 4.94 5.06
N ALA A 84 5.00 4.71 4.07
CA ALA A 84 5.24 5.67 2.99
C ALA A 84 3.97 5.93 2.16
N LEU A 85 3.19 4.89 1.85
CA LEU A 85 1.89 5.03 1.20
C LEU A 85 0.95 5.90 2.03
N GLY A 86 0.86 5.67 3.34
CA GLY A 86 0.06 6.50 4.26
C GLY A 86 0.51 7.95 4.31
N VAL A 87 1.83 8.21 4.30
CA VAL A 87 2.38 9.57 4.21
C VAL A 87 1.98 10.23 2.89
N TYR A 88 2.12 9.54 1.76
CA TYR A 88 1.73 10.07 0.45
C TYR A 88 0.23 10.36 0.39
N SER A 89 -0.62 9.45 0.87
CA SER A 89 -2.08 9.67 0.97
C SER A 89 -2.41 10.89 1.84
N GLY A 90 -1.76 11.03 3.00
CA GLY A 90 -1.98 12.18 3.89
C GLY A 90 -1.50 13.50 3.29
N LEU A 91 -0.34 13.52 2.64
CA LEU A 91 0.18 14.69 1.94
C LEU A 91 -0.73 15.10 0.79
N HIS A 92 -1.23 14.14 0.01
CA HIS A 92 -2.17 14.42 -1.06
C HIS A 92 -3.51 14.96 -0.53
N ALA A 93 -4.10 14.32 0.49
CA ALA A 93 -5.42 14.70 0.99
C ALA A 93 -5.42 16.02 1.80
N ALA A 94 -4.36 16.30 2.56
CA ALA A 94 -4.32 17.44 3.49
C ALA A 94 -3.34 18.55 3.07
N ALA A 95 -2.10 18.19 2.71
CA ALA A 95 -1.06 19.19 2.45
C ALA A 95 -1.18 19.81 1.05
N ALA A 96 -1.47 19.03 0.01
CA ALA A 96 -1.56 19.54 -1.35
C ALA A 96 -2.63 20.63 -1.53
N PRO A 97 -3.87 20.51 -1.03
CA PRO A 97 -4.86 21.58 -1.12
C PRO A 97 -4.41 22.87 -0.43
N ALA A 98 -3.81 22.75 0.77
CA ALA A 98 -3.32 23.91 1.52
C ALA A 98 -2.18 24.62 0.78
N LEU A 99 -1.22 23.86 0.22
CA LEU A 99 -0.10 24.39 -0.55
C LEU A 99 -0.58 25.03 -1.86
N ALA A 100 -1.53 24.40 -2.56
CA ALA A 100 -2.13 24.93 -3.77
C ALA A 100 -2.85 26.27 -3.54
N ALA A 101 -3.56 26.40 -2.43
CA ALA A 101 -4.31 27.62 -2.10
C ALA A 101 -3.41 28.76 -1.59
N SER A 102 -2.42 28.47 -0.74
CA SER A 102 -1.70 29.49 0.02
C SER A 102 -0.28 29.78 -0.46
N VAL A 103 0.44 28.78 -0.96
CA VAL A 103 1.86 28.89 -1.32
C VAL A 103 2.02 29.04 -2.82
N LEU A 104 1.37 28.18 -3.60
CA LEU A 104 1.55 28.10 -5.04
C LEU A 104 1.34 29.43 -5.80
N PRO A 105 0.36 30.29 -5.46
CA PRO A 105 0.15 31.57 -6.15
C PRO A 105 1.26 32.61 -5.88
N ARG A 106 2.09 32.40 -4.86
CA ARG A 106 3.13 33.35 -4.41
C ARG A 106 4.52 32.99 -4.93
N LEU A 107 4.67 31.87 -5.64
CA LEU A 107 5.94 31.35 -6.10
C LEU A 107 6.30 31.84 -7.51
N ALA A 108 7.59 31.97 -7.79
CA ALA A 108 8.06 32.20 -9.16
C ALA A 108 7.72 30.99 -10.06
N PRO A 109 7.58 31.16 -11.40
CA PRO A 109 7.11 30.09 -12.28
C PRO A 109 7.85 28.76 -12.15
N ARG A 110 9.19 28.80 -11.99
CA ARG A 110 10.02 27.60 -11.82
C ARG A 110 9.78 26.88 -10.49
N GLU A 111 9.53 27.62 -9.43
CA GLU A 111 9.23 27.08 -8.10
C GLU A 111 7.83 26.50 -8.05
N ALA A 112 6.86 27.21 -8.62
CA ALA A 112 5.49 26.75 -8.76
C ALA A 112 5.43 25.42 -9.52
N TYR A 113 6.19 25.30 -10.63
CA TYR A 113 6.29 24.03 -11.36
C TYR A 113 6.83 22.89 -10.49
N ARG A 114 7.93 23.11 -9.78
CA ARG A 114 8.52 22.08 -8.89
C ARG A 114 7.55 21.65 -7.79
N LEU A 115 6.80 22.60 -7.22
CA LEU A 115 5.80 22.31 -6.20
C LEU A 115 4.63 21.49 -6.77
N ARG A 116 4.12 21.85 -7.96
CA ARG A 116 3.07 21.05 -8.65
C ARG A 116 3.52 19.61 -8.88
N ARG A 117 4.73 19.41 -9.42
CA ARG A 117 5.29 18.06 -9.64
C ARG A 117 5.42 17.23 -8.35
N ARG A 118 5.70 17.87 -7.22
CA ARG A 118 5.73 17.19 -5.91
C ARG A 118 4.33 16.80 -5.44
N MET A 119 3.35 17.70 -5.59
CA MET A 119 1.95 17.39 -5.24
C MET A 119 1.37 16.28 -6.11
N GLU A 120 1.67 16.30 -7.42
CA GLU A 120 1.33 15.21 -8.34
C GLU A 120 1.98 13.88 -7.91
N ALA A 121 3.25 13.89 -7.49
CA ALA A 121 3.89 12.68 -6.99
C ALA A 121 3.17 12.09 -5.76
N TRP A 122 2.58 12.93 -4.90
CA TRP A 122 1.75 12.45 -3.79
C TRP A 122 0.43 11.84 -4.25
N GLU A 123 -0.24 12.46 -5.23
CA GLU A 123 -1.47 11.93 -5.83
C GLU A 123 -1.24 10.54 -6.45
N PHE A 124 -0.35 10.45 -7.44
CA PHE A 124 -0.07 9.19 -8.14
C PHE A 124 0.61 8.16 -7.24
N GLY A 125 1.51 8.58 -6.35
CA GLY A 125 2.18 7.68 -5.42
C GLY A 125 1.28 7.14 -4.31
N SER A 126 0.08 7.70 -4.14
CA SER A 126 -0.93 7.21 -3.18
C SER A 126 -2.11 6.48 -3.81
N GLY A 127 -2.13 6.36 -5.15
CA GLY A 127 -3.29 5.87 -5.90
C GLY A 127 -4.50 6.81 -5.82
N GLY A 128 -4.28 8.09 -5.48
CA GLY A 128 -5.33 9.11 -5.34
C GLY A 128 -5.91 9.57 -6.69
N ASP A 129 -5.25 9.23 -7.79
CA ASP A 129 -5.65 9.52 -9.16
C ASP A 129 -6.74 8.57 -9.70
N TYR A 130 -7.05 7.48 -8.98
CA TYR A 130 -8.09 6.54 -9.36
C TYR A 130 -9.48 7.19 -9.40
N LYS A 131 -10.19 7.01 -10.52
CA LYS A 131 -11.56 7.50 -10.75
C LYS A 131 -12.47 6.33 -11.08
N MET A 132 -13.65 6.28 -10.45
CA MET A 132 -14.69 5.28 -10.71
C MET A 132 -15.51 5.60 -11.95
#